data_AF-A0A3D5XP49-F1
#
_entry.id   AF-A0A3D5XP49-F1
#
_cell.length_a   1.000
_cell.length_b   1.000
_cell.length_c   1.000
_cell.angle_alpha   90.00
_cell.angle_beta   90.00
_cell.angle_gamma   90.00
#
_symmetry.space_group_name_H-M   'P 1'
#
loop_
_entity.id
_entity.type
_entity.pdbx_description
1 polymer ?
#
loop_
_entity_poly.entity_id
_entity_poly.type
_entity_poly.pdbx_seq_one_letter_code
_entity_poly.pdbx_strand_id
1 'polypeptide(L)' 'MNNEEKLKIGQYCKDYRLNELDVTLTSFANYFNENMKNINAFEYGRANNIKYLFYYVNYDYKKRLKFFEGLFNIL' A
#
# COMPACT_ATOMS: atom_id res chain seq x y z
N MET A 1 -9.48 1.13 13.30
CA MET A 1 -9.49 1.84 12.00
C MET A 1 -10.92 1.95 11.49
N ASN A 2 -11.47 3.16 11.55
CA ASN A 2 -12.77 3.48 10.98
C ASN A 2 -12.71 3.39 9.42
N ASN A 3 -13.86 3.51 8.75
CA ASN A 3 -13.90 3.33 7.30
C ASN A 3 -13.18 4.44 6.52
N GLU A 4 -13.15 5.66 7.08
CA GLU A 4 -12.44 6.79 6.48
C GLU A 4 -10.92 6.58 6.52
N GLU A 5 -10.39 6.14 7.67
CA GLU A 5 -8.97 5.81 7.85
C GLU A 5 -8.52 4.68 6.91
N LYS A 6 -9.34 3.63 6.74
CA LYS A 6 -9.05 2.56 5.77
C LYS A 6 -8.92 3.08 4.34
N LEU A 7 -9.82 3.98 3.95
CA LEU A 7 -9.79 4.55 2.61
C LEU A 7 -8.56 5.44 2.41
N LYS A 8 -8.24 6.31 3.37
CA LYS A 8 -7.05 7.18 3.32
C LYS A 8 -5.76 6.36 3.20
N ILE A 9 -5.60 5.35 4.05
CA ILE A 9 -4.40 4.49 4.03
C ILE A 9 -4.30 3.69 2.73
N GLY A 10 -5.43 3.14 2.25
CA GLY A 10 -5.47 2.42 0.98
C GLY A 10 -5.06 3.31 -0.20
N GLN A 11 -5.63 4.51 -0.28
CA GLN A 11 -5.32 5.50 -1.32
C GLN A 11 -3.85 5.91 -1.28
N TYR A 12 -3.32 6.19 -0.08
CA TYR A 12 -1.91 6.47 0.10
C TYR A 12 -1.01 5.35 -0.41
N CYS A 13 -1.34 4.10 -0.09
CA CYS A 13 -0.57 2.95 -0.57
C CYS A 13 -0.61 2.82 -2.09
N LYS A 14 -1.76 3.09 -2.72
CA LYS A 14 -1.90 3.13 -4.19
C LYS A 14 -1.03 4.22 -4.81
N ASP A 15 -1.06 5.42 -4.24
CA ASP A 15 -0.31 6.57 -4.75
C ASP A 15 1.18 6.36 -4.57
N TYR A 16 1.61 5.84 -3.42
CA TYR A 16 3.00 5.44 -3.18
C TYR A 16 3.46 4.39 -4.19
N ARG A 17 2.63 3.38 -4.49
CA ARG A 17 2.95 2.36 -5.50
C ARG A 17 3.19 2.94 -6.89
N LEU A 18 2.31 3.84 -7.31
CA LEU A 18 2.35 4.40 -8.65
C LEU A 18 3.43 5.47 -8.79
N ASN A 19 3.60 6.33 -7.78
CA ASN A 19 4.42 7.54 -7.90
C ASN A 19 5.82 7.39 -7.30
N GLU A 20 5.99 6.55 -6.27
CA GLU A 20 7.27 6.40 -5.55
C GLU A 20 7.97 5.10 -5.90
N LEU A 21 7.20 4.02 -6.07
CA LEU A 21 7.72 2.72 -6.47
C LEU A 21 7.73 2.52 -7.99
N ASP A 22 6.98 3.32 -8.73
CA ASP A 22 6.79 3.23 -10.19
C ASP A 22 6.48 1.78 -10.64
N VAL A 23 5.53 1.14 -9.95
CA VAL A 23 5.19 -0.26 -10.18
C VAL A 23 3.69 -0.45 -10.40
N THR A 24 3.36 -1.25 -11.41
CA THR A 24 1.96 -1.64 -11.67
C THR A 24 1.42 -2.54 -10.57
N LEU A 25 0.10 -2.56 -10.39
CA LEU A 25 -0.54 -3.45 -9.41
C LEU A 25 -0.23 -4.92 -9.70
N THR A 26 -0.21 -5.32 -10.98
CA THR A 26 0.10 -6.68 -11.42
C THR A 26 1.53 -7.07 -11.04
N SER A 27 2.51 -6.22 -11.36
CA SER A 27 3.92 -6.49 -11.03
C SER A 27 4.14 -6.55 -9.53
N PHE A 28 3.48 -5.67 -8.77
CA PHE A 28 3.54 -5.63 -7.31
C PHE A 28 2.93 -6.89 -6.67
N ALA A 29 1.76 -7.32 -7.16
CA ALA A 29 1.11 -8.54 -6.70
C ALA A 29 1.97 -9.79 -6.97
N ASN A 30 2.57 -9.87 -8.16
CA ASN A 30 3.47 -10.95 -8.54
C ASN A 30 4.72 -11.00 -7.66
N TYR A 31 5.32 -9.84 -7.33
CA TYR A 31 6.49 -9.77 -6.46
C TYR A 31 6.25 -10.40 -5.08
N PHE A 32 5.06 -10.20 -4.50
CA PHE A 32 4.68 -10.77 -3.19
C PHE A 32 3.95 -12.12 -3.28
N ASN A 33 3.82 -12.70 -4.48
CA ASN A 33 3.02 -13.91 -4.72
C ASN A 33 1.59 -13.82 -4.13
N GLU A 34 0.95 -12.67 -4.32
CA GLU A 34 -0.36 -12.37 -3.74
C GLU A 34 -1.42 -12.17 -4.84
N ASN A 35 -2.68 -12.39 -4.50
CA ASN A 35 -3.78 -12.10 -5.41
C ASN A 35 -3.95 -10.59 -5.63
N MET A 36 -3.89 -10.15 -6.89
CA MET A 36 -4.11 -8.77 -7.32
C MET A 36 -5.41 -8.16 -6.76
N LYS A 37 -6.50 -8.94 -6.69
CA LYS A 37 -7.80 -8.47 -6.15
C LYS A 37 -7.72 -8.11 -4.67
N ASN A 38 -6.87 -8.79 -3.91
CA ASN A 38 -6.72 -8.53 -2.50
C ASN A 38 -5.98 -7.21 -2.24
N ILE A 39 -4.90 -6.97 -2.98
CA ILE A 39 -4.15 -5.70 -2.93
C ILE A 39 -5.05 -4.57 -3.42
N ASN A 40 -5.80 -4.78 -4.51
CA ASN A 40 -6.79 -3.82 -4.99
C ASN A 40 -7.89 -3.55 -3.95
N ALA A 41 -8.38 -4.56 -3.24
CA ALA A 41 -9.36 -4.35 -2.19
C ALA A 41 -8.78 -3.48 -1.06
N PHE A 42 -7.53 -3.71 -0.68
CA PHE A 42 -6.82 -2.91 0.32
C PHE A 42 -6.61 -1.45 -0.14
N GLU A 43 -6.10 -1.23 -1.35
CA GLU A 43 -5.88 0.11 -1.92
C GLU A 43 -7.15 0.96 -2.03
N TYR A 44 -8.32 0.31 -2.07
CA TYR A 44 -9.62 0.97 -2.12
C TYR A 44 -10.35 0.97 -0.77
N GLY A 45 -9.66 0.65 0.34
CA GLY A 45 -10.21 0.66 1.70
C GLY A 45 -11.25 -0.44 1.98
N ARG A 46 -11.42 -1.40 1.06
CA ARG A 46 -12.37 -2.53 1.18
C ARG A 46 -11.80 -3.71 1.98
N ALA A 47 -10.49 -3.72 2.19
CA ALA A 47 -9.80 -4.67 3.07
C ALA A 47 -8.92 -3.91 4.07
N ASN A 48 -8.72 -4.47 5.27
CA ASN A 48 -7.97 -3.85 6.36
C ASN A 48 -6.87 -4.76 6.92
N ASN A 49 -6.45 -5.79 6.17
CA ASN A 49 -5.36 -6.65 6.60
C ASN A 49 -4.05 -5.87 6.54
N ILE A 50 -3.47 -5.61 7.71
CA ILE A 50 -2.26 -4.80 7.86
C ILE A 50 -1.04 -5.40 7.15
N LYS A 51 -1.06 -6.69 6.79
CA LYS A 51 0.02 -7.33 5.99
C LYS A 51 0.34 -6.55 4.71
N TYR A 52 -0.64 -5.88 4.11
CA TYR A 52 -0.41 -5.12 2.88
C TYR A 52 0.49 -3.90 3.12
N LEU A 53 0.46 -3.27 4.30
CA LEU A 53 1.42 -2.20 4.65
C LEU A 53 2.86 -2.73 4.64
N PHE A 54 3.07 -3.95 5.13
CA PHE A 54 4.38 -4.58 5.07
C PHE A 54 4.86 -4.77 3.63
N TYR A 55 3.97 -5.00 2.66
CA TYR A 55 4.36 -5.13 1.26
C TYR A 55 4.96 -3.82 0.74
N TYR A 56 4.31 -2.68 0.97
CA TYR A 56 4.83 -1.38 0.52
C TYR A 56 6.16 -1.00 1.20
N VAL A 57 6.31 -1.33 2.49
CA VAL A 57 7.55 -1.12 3.27
C VAL A 57 8.72 -1.97 2.79
N ASN A 58 8.45 -3.16 2.24
CA ASN A 58 9.47 -4.14 1.86
C ASN A 58 9.73 -4.23 0.36
N TYR A 59 8.93 -3.58 -0.48
CA TYR A 59 9.17 -3.56 -1.92
C TYR A 59 10.46 -2.80 -2.27
N ASP A 60 10.72 -1.66 -1.61
CA ASP A 60 11.95 -0.89 -1.76
C ASP A 60 12.45 -0.41 -0.40
N TYR A 61 13.49 -1.08 0.12
CA TYR A 61 14.06 -0.77 1.43
C TYR A 61 14.58 0.66 1.53
N LYS A 62 15.06 1.25 0.42
CA LYS A 62 15.61 2.62 0.42
C LYS A 62 14.52 3.67 0.61
N LYS A 63 13.28 3.36 0.23
CA LYS A 63 12.14 4.29 0.32
C LYS A 63 11.26 4.05 1.57
N ARG A 64 11.60 3.06 2.39
CA ARG A 64 10.88 2.71 3.63
C ARG A 64 10.62 3.90 4.55
N LEU A 65 11.62 4.76 4.77
CA LEU A 65 11.46 5.92 5.66
C LEU A 65 10.40 6.89 5.11
N LYS A 66 10.47 7.17 3.80
CA LYS A 66 9.49 8.00 3.09
C LYS A 66 8.08 7.40 3.15
N PHE A 67 7.95 6.08 3.12
CA PHE A 67 6.68 5.41 3.32
C PHE A 67 6.11 5.69 4.72
N PHE A 68 6.92 5.55 5.77
CA PHE A 68 6.44 5.79 7.13
C PHE A 68 6.11 7.26 7.39
N GLU A 69 6.93 8.19 6.90
CA GLU A 69 6.64 9.63 6.98
C GLU A 69 5.31 9.99 6.32
N GLY A 70 5.06 9.48 5.10
CA GLY A 70 3.80 9.70 4.41
C GLY A 70 2.61 9.06 5.13
N LEU A 71 2.78 7.84 5.64
CA LEU A 71 1.73 7.14 6.39
C LEU A 71 1.35 7.84 7.70
N PHE A 72 2.34 8.38 8.45
CA PHE A 72 2.05 9.10 9.69
C PHE A 72 1.45 10.49 9.47
N ASN A 73 1.67 11.12 8.31
CA ASN A 73 1.06 12.42 8.00
C ASN A 73 -0.43 12.34 7.66
N ILE A 74 -0.96 11.14 7.36
CA ILE A 74 -2.36 10.93 6.98
C ILE A 74 -3.20 10.26 8.07
N LEU A 75 -2.56 9.86 9.17
CA LEU A 75 -3.16 9.28 10.37
C LEU A 75 -3.40 10.38 11.40
#